data_AF-A0A848I9R8-F1
#
_entry.id   AF-A0A848I9R8-F1
#
_cell.length_a   1.000
_cell.length_b   1.000
_cell.length_c   1.000
_cell.angle_alpha   90.00
_cell.angle_beta   90.00
_cell.angle_gamma   90.00
#
_symmetry.space_group_name_H-M   'P 1'
#
loop_
_entity.id
_entity.type
_entity.pdbx_description
1 polymer ?
#
loop_
_entity_poly.entity_id
_entity_poly.type
_entity_poly.pdbx_seq_one_letter_code
_entity_poly.pdbx_strand_id
1 'polypeptide(L)'
;MKRFINRAYPVALLCATLLTIVEACAGQSLASTAARTPDRFFSDLRDLVEHGDLGDEEYVAQTFRLQLTAEPSETVFNPTTKSVEGVSSKFIATAKSVETQIFEGKPKANYGQFKPNRSTPEKSSFTEAINEAEICLKKEQFTPTWGEGEPQWNPSFQGQITYIFSRRNELEIYLLFSKTGCLHEITLFQNRRDELK
;
A
#
# COMPACT_ATOMS: atom_id res chain seq x y z
N MET A 1 15.12 -76.09 -42.99
CA MET A 1 14.14 -76.70 -43.92
C MET A 1 12.76 -76.12 -43.64
N LYS A 2 12.01 -75.74 -44.70
CA LYS A 2 10.61 -75.22 -44.76
C LYS A 2 10.40 -73.79 -44.17
N ARG A 3 10.25 -72.72 -44.98
CA ARG A 3 9.07 -72.26 -45.79
C ARG A 3 7.90 -71.88 -44.86
N PHE A 4 7.17 -70.75 -44.95
CA PHE A 4 7.08 -69.59 -45.86
C PHE A 4 5.88 -68.71 -45.35
N ILE A 5 5.89 -67.38 -45.58
CA ILE A 5 4.73 -66.52 -45.99
C ILE A 5 3.66 -66.24 -44.89
N ASN A 6 3.04 -65.06 -44.68
CA ASN A 6 2.76 -63.89 -45.52
C ASN A 6 2.52 -62.61 -44.67
N ARG A 7 2.61 -61.47 -45.37
CA ARG A 7 2.21 -60.10 -44.99
C ARG A 7 0.73 -59.97 -44.64
N ALA A 8 0.39 -59.01 -43.78
CA ALA A 8 -0.45 -57.83 -44.11
C ALA A 8 -0.75 -56.98 -42.86
N TYR A 9 -0.29 -55.73 -42.85
CA TYR A 9 -0.93 -54.60 -42.15
C TYR A 9 -1.99 -53.99 -43.11
N PRO A 10 -2.85 -53.00 -42.76
CA PRO A 10 -3.03 -52.22 -41.52
C PRO A 10 -4.52 -52.07 -41.11
N VAL A 11 -4.83 -51.25 -40.09
CA VAL A 11 -5.94 -50.26 -40.03
C VAL A 11 -6.32 -49.97 -38.55
N ALA A 12 -5.93 -48.75 -38.14
CA ALA A 12 -6.53 -47.80 -37.20
C ALA A 12 -7.65 -48.22 -36.22
N LEU A 13 -7.46 -47.89 -34.93
CA LEU A 13 -8.26 -46.92 -34.15
C LEU A 13 -7.66 -46.82 -32.73
N LEU A 14 -6.96 -45.74 -32.36
CA LEU A 14 -7.49 -44.53 -31.69
C LEU A 14 -8.15 -44.79 -30.33
N CYS A 15 -7.41 -44.51 -29.25
CA CYS A 15 -7.82 -43.64 -28.13
C CYS A 15 -6.71 -43.62 -27.07
N ALA A 16 -5.60 -42.95 -27.39
CA ALA A 16 -4.63 -42.54 -26.37
C ALA A 16 -5.24 -41.36 -25.61
N THR A 17 -5.68 -41.61 -24.38
CA THR A 17 -6.11 -40.58 -23.43
C THR A 17 -4.91 -39.71 -23.06
N LEU A 18 -4.72 -38.61 -23.79
CA LEU A 18 -3.89 -37.48 -23.37
C LEU A 18 -4.60 -36.80 -22.20
N LEU A 19 -4.19 -37.18 -20.97
CA LEU A 19 -4.41 -36.39 -19.77
C LEU A 19 -3.61 -35.09 -19.92
N THR A 20 -4.22 -34.09 -20.54
CA THR A 20 -3.77 -32.70 -20.44
C THR A 20 -4.01 -32.27 -18.99
N ILE A 21 -2.96 -32.37 -18.18
CA ILE A 21 -2.89 -31.62 -16.93
C ILE A 21 -2.83 -30.16 -17.38
N VAL A 22 -3.99 -29.50 -17.34
CA VAL A 22 -4.05 -28.04 -17.37
C VAL A 22 -3.42 -27.63 -16.05
N GLU A 23 -2.10 -27.42 -16.06
CA GLU A 23 -1.44 -26.60 -15.06
C GLU A 23 -2.13 -25.24 -15.14
N ALA A 24 -3.15 -25.07 -14.30
CA ALA A 24 -3.56 -23.75 -13.88
C ALA A 24 -2.34 -23.17 -13.16
N CYS A 25 -1.49 -22.49 -13.93
CA CYS A 25 -0.67 -21.40 -13.42
C CYS A 25 -1.64 -20.38 -12.84
N ALA A 26 -2.11 -20.64 -11.63
CA ALA A 26 -2.48 -19.60 -10.71
C ALA A 26 -1.20 -18.80 -10.52
N GLY A 27 -1.01 -17.81 -11.38
CA GLY A 27 0.06 -16.83 -11.27
C GLY A 27 -0.12 -16.14 -9.94
N GLN A 28 0.49 -16.70 -8.90
CA GLN A 28 0.90 -15.92 -7.75
C GLN A 28 1.80 -14.86 -8.36
N SER A 29 1.29 -13.63 -8.49
CA SER A 29 2.15 -12.49 -8.77
C SER A 29 3.12 -12.45 -7.60
N LEU A 30 4.29 -13.05 -7.78
CA LEU A 30 5.42 -12.81 -6.89
C LEU A 30 5.59 -11.29 -6.95
N ALA A 31 5.25 -10.63 -5.85
CA ALA A 31 5.44 -9.20 -5.71
C ALA A 31 6.91 -8.94 -6.06
N SER A 32 7.16 -8.37 -7.24
CA SER A 32 8.51 -8.21 -7.79
C SER A 32 9.31 -7.37 -6.83
N THR A 33 10.30 -7.92 -6.13
CA THR A 33 11.07 -7.19 -5.10
C THR A 33 11.75 -5.93 -5.63
N ALA A 34 11.91 -5.80 -6.95
CA ALA A 34 12.38 -4.57 -7.59
C ALA A 34 11.51 -3.33 -7.27
N ALA A 35 12.18 -2.18 -7.22
CA ALA A 35 11.56 -0.88 -7.05
C ALA A 35 10.57 -0.60 -8.20
N ARG A 36 9.47 0.09 -7.90
CA ARG A 36 8.61 0.64 -8.95
C ARG A 36 9.31 1.82 -9.60
N THR A 37 8.95 2.10 -10.85
CA THR A 37 9.27 3.39 -11.46
C THR A 37 8.57 4.52 -10.70
N PRO A 38 9.14 5.73 -10.62
CA PRO A 38 8.50 6.90 -10.01
C PRO A 38 7.05 7.12 -10.47
N ASP A 39 6.79 7.03 -11.77
CA ASP A 39 5.45 7.26 -12.33
C ASP A 39 4.43 6.22 -11.86
N ARG A 40 4.85 4.95 -11.73
CA ARG A 40 3.96 3.89 -11.24
C ARG A 40 3.64 4.09 -9.76
N PHE A 41 4.64 4.37 -8.93
CA PHE A 41 4.41 4.66 -7.51
C PHE A 41 3.48 5.86 -7.33
N PHE A 42 3.72 6.94 -8.09
CA PHE A 42 2.87 8.12 -8.03
C PHE A 42 1.43 7.82 -8.49
N SER A 43 1.26 7.01 -9.54
CA SER A 43 -0.06 6.54 -9.96
C SER A 43 -0.77 5.75 -8.85
N ASP A 44 -0.08 4.81 -8.21
CA ASP A 44 -0.67 4.02 -7.11
C ASP A 44 -1.08 4.93 -5.94
N LEU A 45 -0.25 5.92 -5.60
CA LEU A 45 -0.56 6.90 -4.55
C LEU A 45 -1.77 7.78 -4.92
N ARG A 46 -1.88 8.21 -6.19
CA ARG A 46 -3.07 8.93 -6.69
C ARG A 46 -4.31 8.05 -6.55
N ASP A 47 -4.22 6.79 -6.94
CA ASP A 47 -5.36 5.87 -6.90
C ASP A 47 -5.81 5.64 -5.44
N LEU A 48 -4.90 5.62 -4.46
CA LEU A 48 -5.23 5.64 -3.02
C LEU A 48 -5.93 6.92 -2.57
N VAL A 49 -5.44 8.08 -2.99
CA VAL A 49 -6.10 9.36 -2.70
C VAL A 49 -7.50 9.41 -3.31
N GLU A 50 -7.67 8.87 -4.52
CA GLU A 50 -8.97 8.79 -5.19
C GLU A 50 -9.93 7.80 -4.53
N HIS A 51 -9.40 6.66 -4.04
CA HIS A 51 -10.15 5.69 -3.23
C HIS A 51 -10.70 6.35 -1.95
N GLY A 52 -9.87 7.15 -1.28
CA GLY A 52 -10.30 8.05 -0.20
C GLY A 52 -10.73 7.36 1.10
N ASP A 53 -10.36 6.09 1.28
CA ASP A 53 -10.61 5.33 2.50
C ASP A 53 -9.32 4.68 3.00
N LEU A 54 -8.68 5.33 3.99
CA LEU A 54 -7.55 4.76 4.72
C LEU A 54 -8.00 3.72 5.76
N GLY A 55 -9.30 3.43 5.91
CA GLY A 55 -9.79 2.30 6.69
C GLY A 55 -9.64 0.96 5.97
N ASP A 56 -9.49 0.98 4.64
CA ASP A 56 -9.21 -0.21 3.83
C ASP A 56 -7.71 -0.59 3.96
N GLU A 57 -7.40 -1.33 5.01
CA GLU A 57 -6.04 -1.78 5.32
C GLU A 57 -5.41 -2.61 4.19
N GLU A 58 -6.21 -3.38 3.46
CA GLU A 58 -5.74 -4.21 2.35
C GLU A 58 -5.31 -3.31 1.19
N TYR A 59 -6.13 -2.33 0.84
CA TYR A 59 -5.82 -1.39 -0.23
C TYR A 59 -4.59 -0.53 0.10
N VAL A 60 -4.46 -0.06 1.35
CA VAL A 60 -3.27 0.65 1.83
C VAL A 60 -2.03 -0.26 1.73
N ALA A 61 -2.12 -1.49 2.23
CA ALA A 61 -1.02 -2.45 2.16
C ALA A 61 -0.59 -2.78 0.73
N GLN A 62 -1.55 -2.94 -0.19
CA GLN A 62 -1.27 -3.18 -1.61
C GLN A 62 -0.60 -1.97 -2.27
N THR A 63 -1.11 -0.76 -2.02
CA THR A 63 -0.56 0.50 -2.56
C THR A 63 0.91 0.68 -2.19
N PHE A 64 1.25 0.40 -0.94
CA PHE A 64 2.62 0.56 -0.42
C PHE A 64 3.44 -0.74 -0.46
N ARG A 65 2.86 -1.82 -0.98
CA ARG A 65 3.50 -3.13 -1.09
C ARG A 65 4.05 -3.60 0.27
N LEU A 66 3.20 -3.50 1.28
CA LEU A 66 3.47 -3.92 2.65
C LEU A 66 2.71 -5.21 2.98
N GLN A 67 3.14 -5.88 4.04
CA GLN A 67 2.30 -6.77 4.82
C GLN A 67 1.93 -6.07 6.11
N LEU A 68 0.64 -5.98 6.40
CA LEU A 68 0.16 -5.47 7.68
C LEU A 68 -0.28 -6.66 8.53
N THR A 69 0.14 -6.66 9.80
CA THR A 69 -0.32 -7.62 10.81
C THR A 69 -0.95 -6.83 11.93
N ALA A 70 -2.25 -7.04 12.16
CA ALA A 70 -2.97 -6.35 13.23
C ALA A 70 -2.44 -6.75 14.61
N GLU A 71 -2.18 -5.76 15.46
CA GLU A 71 -1.96 -5.97 16.88
C GLU A 71 -3.31 -6.08 17.61
N PRO A 72 -3.33 -6.62 18.84
CA PRO A 72 -4.53 -6.58 19.68
C PRO A 72 -5.06 -5.15 19.81
N SER A 73 -6.35 -4.96 19.55
CA SER A 73 -6.97 -3.65 19.66
C SER A 73 -7.11 -3.22 21.12
N GLU A 74 -6.93 -1.93 21.38
CA GLU A 74 -6.93 -1.35 22.71
C GLU A 74 -8.15 -0.43 22.89
N THR A 75 -8.82 -0.51 24.04
CA THR A 75 -9.85 0.47 24.39
C THR A 75 -9.18 1.76 24.83
N VAL A 76 -9.53 2.87 24.19
CA VAL A 76 -9.01 4.19 24.55
C VAL A 76 -9.90 4.79 25.63
N PHE A 77 -9.32 5.08 26.78
CA PHE A 77 -10.01 5.69 27.93
C PHE A 77 -9.49 7.10 28.18
N ASN A 78 -10.39 8.06 28.30
CA ASN A 78 -10.07 9.42 28.67
C ASN A 78 -10.12 9.57 30.19
N PRO A 79 -8.98 9.78 30.87
CA PRO A 79 -8.94 9.89 32.33
C PRO A 79 -9.60 11.16 32.85
N THR A 80 -9.66 12.22 32.04
CA THR A 80 -10.28 13.51 32.40
C THR A 80 -11.80 13.40 32.42
N THR A 81 -12.40 12.81 31.38
CA THR A 81 -13.87 12.63 31.29
C THR A 81 -14.35 11.33 31.93
N LYS A 82 -13.43 10.47 32.37
CA LYS A 82 -13.70 9.12 32.90
C LYS A 82 -14.59 8.29 31.99
N SER A 83 -14.36 8.38 30.68
CA SER A 83 -15.18 7.70 29.68
C SER A 83 -14.30 6.99 28.65
N VAL A 84 -14.83 5.90 28.09
CA VAL A 84 -14.25 5.28 26.90
C VAL A 84 -14.47 6.24 25.72
N GLU A 85 -13.45 6.45 24.90
CA GLU A 85 -13.53 7.27 23.69
C GLU A 85 -13.67 6.44 22.42
N GLY A 86 -13.22 5.19 22.44
CA GLY A 86 -13.26 4.32 21.27
C GLY A 86 -12.32 3.13 21.38
N VAL A 87 -12.05 2.54 20.22
CA VAL A 87 -11.11 1.43 20.05
C VAL A 87 -10.00 1.85 19.10
N SER A 88 -8.76 1.61 19.49
CA SER A 88 -7.56 1.84 18.69
C SER A 88 -7.01 0.51 18.18
N SER A 89 -6.68 0.46 16.91
CA SER A 89 -6.07 -0.69 16.25
C SER A 89 -4.76 -0.25 15.63
N LYS A 90 -3.68 -0.97 15.94
CA LYS A 90 -2.34 -0.71 15.40
C LYS A 90 -1.91 -1.89 14.53
N PHE A 91 -1.06 -1.61 13.56
CA PHE A 91 -0.59 -2.60 12.62
C PHE A 91 0.93 -2.60 12.54
N ILE A 92 1.51 -3.79 12.61
CA ILE A 92 2.92 -4.01 12.33
C ILE A 92 3.09 -4.14 10.83
N ALA A 93 3.93 -3.28 10.25
CA ALA A 93 4.26 -3.33 8.83
C ALA A 93 5.52 -4.18 8.57
N THR A 94 5.47 -5.01 7.52
CA THR A 94 6.63 -5.68 6.92
C THR A 94 6.74 -5.26 5.44
N ALA A 95 7.92 -4.84 4.99
CA ALA A 95 8.09 -4.40 3.61
C ALA A 95 8.11 -5.59 2.65
N LYS A 96 7.42 -5.49 1.51
CA LYS A 96 7.53 -6.41 0.37
C LYS A 96 8.13 -5.73 -0.87
N SER A 97 8.80 -4.61 -0.67
CA SER A 97 9.42 -3.77 -1.72
C SER A 97 10.71 -3.15 -1.21
N VAL A 98 11.68 -2.93 -2.09
CA VAL A 98 12.94 -2.24 -1.77
C VAL A 98 12.78 -0.72 -1.63
N GLU A 99 11.66 -0.18 -2.11
CA GLU A 99 11.36 1.26 -2.05
C GLU A 99 10.93 1.72 -0.65
N THR A 100 10.57 0.80 0.24
CA THR A 100 10.31 1.09 1.66
C THR A 100 11.63 1.20 2.43
N GLN A 101 11.81 2.27 3.20
CA GLN A 101 13.02 2.42 4.01
C GLN A 101 13.03 1.44 5.19
N ILE A 102 14.14 0.70 5.34
CA ILE A 102 14.39 -0.19 6.47
C ILE A 102 15.34 0.49 7.47
N PHE A 103 14.95 0.55 8.74
CA PHE A 103 15.77 1.01 9.85
C PHE A 103 15.82 -0.07 10.92
N GLU A 104 17.02 -0.43 11.38
CA GLU A 104 17.22 -1.49 12.39
C GLU A 104 16.51 -2.81 12.04
N GLY A 105 16.47 -3.16 10.75
CA GLY A 105 15.85 -4.39 10.25
C GLY A 105 14.33 -4.37 10.17
N LYS A 106 13.67 -3.23 10.39
CA LYS A 106 12.21 -3.07 10.26
C LYS A 106 11.84 -1.94 9.29
N PRO A 107 10.71 -2.04 8.59
CA PRO A 107 10.19 -0.92 7.83
C PRO A 107 9.93 0.28 8.75
N LYS A 108 10.27 1.47 8.28
CA LYS A 108 9.79 2.73 8.87
C LYS A 108 8.37 3.04 8.37
N ALA A 109 7.48 2.07 8.43
CA ALA A 109 6.07 2.23 8.13
C ALA A 109 5.25 2.04 9.41
N ASN A 110 4.33 2.97 9.67
CA ASN A 110 3.41 2.94 10.80
C ASN A 110 1.99 3.10 10.29
N TYR A 111 1.08 2.27 10.80
CA TYR A 111 -0.33 2.35 10.45
C TYR A 111 -1.21 2.11 11.66
N GLY A 112 -2.26 2.91 11.79
CA GLY A 112 -3.20 2.81 12.88
C GLY A 112 -4.56 3.39 12.53
N GLN A 113 -5.57 2.85 13.19
CA GLN A 113 -6.96 3.25 13.08
C GLN A 113 -7.51 3.52 14.48
N PHE A 114 -8.39 4.50 14.57
CA PHE A 114 -9.14 4.80 15.77
C PHE A 114 -10.61 4.93 15.42
N LYS A 115 -11.42 4.05 16.01
CA LYS A 115 -12.87 4.03 15.87
C LYS A 115 -13.50 4.68 17.11
N PRO A 116 -14.00 5.93 17.01
CA PRO A 116 -14.64 6.59 18.12
C PRO A 116 -15.94 5.88 18.51
N ASN A 117 -16.34 5.99 19.77
CA ASN A 117 -17.61 5.44 20.25
C ASN A 117 -18.85 6.30 19.96
N ARG A 118 -18.64 7.55 19.51
CA ARG A 118 -19.69 8.50 19.11
C ARG A 118 -19.92 8.44 17.61
N SER A 119 -20.88 9.21 17.11
CA SER A 119 -21.13 9.41 15.67
C SER A 119 -20.01 10.17 14.92
N THR A 120 -18.79 10.15 15.46
CA THR A 120 -17.61 10.73 14.82
C THR A 120 -17.05 9.72 13.81
N PRO A 121 -16.64 10.15 12.61
CA PRO A 121 -16.02 9.26 11.63
C PRO A 121 -14.77 8.55 12.18
N GLU A 122 -14.51 7.36 11.67
CA GLU A 122 -13.27 6.64 11.94
C GLU A 122 -12.07 7.46 11.46
N LYS A 123 -11.01 7.44 12.25
CA LYS A 123 -9.76 8.13 11.97
C LYS A 123 -8.69 7.12 11.64
N SER A 124 -7.88 7.41 10.64
CA SER A 124 -6.75 6.56 10.27
C SER A 124 -5.52 7.41 10.06
N SER A 125 -4.35 6.84 10.37
CA SER A 125 -3.07 7.47 10.10
C SER A 125 -2.12 6.44 9.53
N PHE A 126 -1.42 6.80 8.46
CA PHE A 126 -0.38 6.00 7.84
C PHE A 126 0.85 6.87 7.63
N THR A 127 2.03 6.35 7.94
CA THR A 127 3.31 6.99 7.60
C THR A 127 4.23 5.95 7.00
N GLU A 128 4.91 6.28 5.92
CA GLU A 128 5.98 5.47 5.35
C GLU A 128 7.16 6.34 4.93
N ALA A 129 8.36 5.94 5.38
CA ALA A 129 9.59 6.49 4.86
C ALA A 129 10.03 5.74 3.59
N ILE A 130 10.44 6.51 2.59
CA ILE A 130 10.76 6.08 1.24
C ILE A 130 12.28 5.99 1.07
N ASN A 131 12.74 4.91 0.45
CA ASN A 131 14.14 4.71 0.11
C ASN A 131 14.48 5.51 -1.16
N GLU A 132 14.99 6.73 -0.96
CA GLU A 132 15.36 7.67 -2.03
C GLU A 132 16.39 7.13 -3.04
N ALA A 133 17.17 6.12 -2.65
CA ALA A 133 18.13 5.47 -3.55
C ALA A 133 17.45 4.57 -4.59
N GLU A 134 16.25 4.07 -4.29
CA GLU A 134 15.48 3.18 -5.15
C GLU A 134 14.42 3.93 -5.95
N ILE A 135 13.83 4.97 -5.34
CA ILE A 135 12.82 5.81 -5.98
C ILE A 135 12.99 7.27 -5.58
N CYS A 136 13.03 8.16 -6.56
CA CYS A 136 13.05 9.60 -6.32
C CYS A 136 11.86 10.27 -7.01
N LEU A 137 10.91 10.74 -6.21
CA LEU A 137 9.81 11.60 -6.63
C LEU A 137 10.09 13.03 -6.19
N LYS A 138 9.94 13.99 -7.10
CA LYS A 138 10.15 15.42 -6.80
C LYS A 138 8.85 16.16 -6.66
N LYS A 139 8.89 17.31 -5.97
CA LYS A 139 7.74 18.21 -5.77
C LYS A 139 6.98 18.48 -7.07
N GLU A 140 7.69 18.75 -8.15
CA GLU A 140 7.11 19.18 -9.43
C GLU A 140 6.28 18.09 -10.11
N GLN A 141 6.42 16.82 -9.70
CA GLN A 141 5.61 15.71 -10.21
C GLN A 141 4.20 15.70 -9.62
N PHE A 142 4.02 16.26 -8.43
CA PHE A 142 2.72 16.32 -7.74
C PHE A 142 1.86 17.49 -8.24
N THR A 143 2.50 18.61 -8.57
CA THR A 143 1.83 19.86 -8.94
C THR A 143 0.79 19.72 -10.07
N PRO A 144 1.07 19.03 -11.18
CA PRO A 144 0.10 18.90 -12.27
C PRO A 144 -1.19 18.16 -11.89
N THR A 145 -1.14 17.30 -10.86
CA THR A 145 -2.27 16.44 -10.47
C THR A 145 -3.02 17.00 -9.27
N TRP A 146 -2.30 17.53 -8.27
CA TRP A 146 -2.89 17.96 -6.99
C TRP A 146 -2.78 19.47 -6.74
N GLY A 147 -2.22 20.24 -7.67
CA GLY A 147 -1.94 21.67 -7.50
C GLY A 147 -0.67 21.93 -6.68
N GLU A 148 -0.42 23.17 -6.27
CA GLU A 148 0.82 23.55 -5.58
C GLU A 148 0.97 22.96 -4.16
N GLY A 149 -0.16 22.56 -3.55
CA GLY A 149 -0.23 22.21 -2.13
C GLY A 149 0.12 23.37 -1.20
N GLU A 150 -0.05 23.15 0.11
CA GLU A 150 0.32 24.12 1.13
C GLU A 150 1.73 23.81 1.66
N PRO A 151 2.72 24.70 1.48
CA PRO A 151 4.04 24.49 2.03
C PRO A 151 4.00 24.57 3.56
N GLN A 152 4.61 23.59 4.22
CA GLN A 152 4.79 23.55 5.66
C GLN A 152 6.27 23.75 5.98
N TRP A 153 6.56 24.57 6.99
CA TRP A 153 7.93 24.79 7.44
C TRP A 153 8.43 23.59 8.24
N ASN A 154 9.57 23.03 7.84
CA ASN A 154 10.24 21.97 8.57
C ASN A 154 11.77 22.24 8.58
N PRO A 155 12.37 22.60 9.74
CA PRO A 155 13.77 23.01 9.81
C PRO A 155 14.77 21.89 9.51
N SER A 156 14.34 20.62 9.56
CA SER A 156 15.21 19.46 9.34
C SER A 156 15.24 18.98 7.89
N PHE A 157 14.35 19.48 7.03
CA PHE A 157 14.13 18.99 5.67
C PHE A 157 14.03 20.13 4.65
N GLN A 158 14.09 19.81 3.35
CA GLN A 158 14.10 20.85 2.31
C GLN A 158 12.71 21.45 2.05
N GLY A 159 11.68 20.75 2.49
CA GLY A 159 10.32 21.24 2.49
C GLY A 159 9.35 20.12 2.82
N GLN A 160 8.20 20.52 3.33
CA GLN A 160 7.06 19.65 3.49
C GLN A 160 5.89 20.30 2.73
N ILE A 161 5.09 19.50 2.06
CA ILE A 161 3.90 19.98 1.35
C ILE A 161 2.71 19.19 1.84
N THR A 162 1.63 19.90 2.11
CA THR A 162 0.35 19.32 2.52
C THR A 162 -0.66 19.46 1.40
N TYR A 163 -1.44 18.41 1.17
CA TYR A 163 -2.65 18.47 0.36
C TYR A 163 -3.83 17.94 1.17
N ILE A 164 -4.99 18.54 0.99
CA ILE A 164 -6.23 18.15 1.66
C ILE A 164 -7.25 17.82 0.58
N PHE A 165 -7.84 16.63 0.67
CA PHE A 165 -8.86 16.14 -0.22
C PHE A 165 -10.14 15.88 0.57
N SER A 166 -11.17 16.68 0.33
CA SER A 166 -12.48 16.51 0.96
C SER A 166 -13.42 15.82 -0.04
N ARG A 167 -13.50 14.48 0.03
CA ARG A 167 -14.43 13.68 -0.78
C ARG A 167 -15.45 12.97 0.12
N ARG A 168 -15.41 11.63 0.18
CA ARG A 168 -16.22 10.83 1.10
C ARG A 168 -15.74 10.98 2.55
N ASN A 169 -14.42 10.98 2.72
CA ASN A 169 -13.70 11.32 3.94
C ASN A 169 -12.84 12.57 3.70
N GLU A 170 -12.40 13.21 4.77
CA GLU A 170 -11.30 14.17 4.70
C GLU A 170 -9.97 13.41 4.72
N LEU A 171 -9.21 13.47 3.63
CA LEU A 171 -7.89 12.89 3.52
C LEU A 171 -6.85 14.01 3.47
N GLU A 172 -5.86 13.96 4.36
CA GLU A 172 -4.74 14.89 4.39
C GLU A 172 -3.46 14.11 4.09
N ILE A 173 -2.69 14.54 3.09
CA ILE A 173 -1.38 13.97 2.77
C ILE A 173 -0.29 15.00 3.03
N TYR A 174 0.77 14.55 3.68
CA TYR A 174 2.00 15.27 3.93
C TYR A 174 3.12 14.58 3.17
N LEU A 175 3.77 15.33 2.29
CA LEU A 175 4.93 14.88 1.54
C LEU A 175 6.15 15.61 2.07
N LEU A 176 7.10 14.87 2.65
CA LEU A 176 8.34 15.40 3.16
C LEU A 176 9.45 15.16 2.14
N PHE A 177 10.16 16.22 1.75
CA PHE A 177 11.24 16.13 0.77
C PHE A 177 12.59 16.32 1.45
N SER A 178 13.54 15.45 1.10
CA SER A 178 14.91 15.51 1.61
C SER A 178 15.69 16.65 0.95
N LYS A 179 16.92 16.89 1.44
CA LYS A 179 17.82 17.92 0.88
C LYS A 179 18.20 17.68 -0.58
N THR A 180 18.00 16.48 -1.11
CA THR A 180 18.21 16.16 -2.54
C THR A 180 17.01 16.54 -3.40
N GLY A 181 15.88 16.92 -2.79
CA GLY A 181 14.62 17.19 -3.45
C GLY A 181 13.78 15.94 -3.74
N CYS A 182 14.24 14.75 -3.32
CA CYS A 182 13.47 13.51 -3.43
C CYS A 182 12.51 13.37 -2.24
N LEU A 183 11.36 12.74 -2.50
CA LEU A 183 10.39 12.36 -1.49
C LEU A 183 11.03 11.39 -0.50
N HIS A 184 11.04 11.80 0.77
CA HIS A 184 11.63 11.07 1.87
C HIS A 184 10.57 10.31 2.69
N GLU A 185 9.42 10.93 2.90
CA GLU A 185 8.37 10.37 3.74
C GLU A 185 7.01 10.83 3.25
N ILE A 186 6.04 9.92 3.35
CA ILE A 186 4.64 10.18 3.12
C ILE A 186 3.92 9.95 4.42
N THR A 187 3.13 10.92 4.86
CA THR A 187 2.18 10.75 5.96
C THR A 187 0.78 11.06 5.47
N LEU A 188 -0.15 10.15 5.73
CA LEU A 188 -1.56 10.23 5.34
C LEU A 188 -2.41 10.23 6.62
N PHE A 189 -3.41 11.09 6.66
CA PHE A 189 -4.42 11.09 7.70
C PHE A 189 -5.82 11.11 7.12
N GLN A 190 -6.72 10.36 7.75
CA GLN A 190 -8.15 10.38 7.47
C GLN A 190 -8.89 10.93 8.67
N ASN A 191 -9.78 11.91 8.43
CA ASN A 191 -10.67 12.50 9.43
C ASN A 191 -9.93 12.97 10.71
N ARG A 192 -8.69 13.46 10.55
CA ARG A 192 -7.83 13.87 11.67
C ARG A 192 -8.42 15.03 12.45
N ARG A 193 -8.98 16.00 11.74
CA ARG A 193 -9.65 17.14 12.35
C ARG A 193 -10.94 16.66 12.97
N ASP A 194 -11.13 16.94 14.24
CA ASP A 194 -12.49 16.90 14.80
C ASP A 194 -13.27 17.98 14.05
N GLU A 195 -14.33 17.60 13.35
CA GLU A 195 -15.29 18.57 12.84
C GLU A 195 -15.83 19.35 14.06
N LEU A 196 -15.24 20.52 14.34
CA LEU A 196 -15.88 21.55 15.14
C LEU A 196 -17.03 22.08 14.28
N LYS A 197 -18.17 21.39 14.34
CA LYS A 197 -19.46 21.89 13.88
C LYS A 197 -20.15 22.60 15.04
#